data_AF-A0A845G8H0-F1
#
_entry.id   AF-A0A845G8H0-F1
#
_cell.length_a   1.000
_cell.length_b   1.000
_cell.length_c   1.000
_cell.angle_alpha   90.00
_cell.angle_beta   90.00
_cell.angle_gamma   90.00
#
_symmetry.space_group_name_H-M   'P 1'
#
loop_
_entity.id
_entity.type
_entity.pdbx_description
1 polymer ?
#
loop_
_entity_poly.entity_id
_entity_poly.type
_entity_poly.pdbx_seq_one_letter_code
_entity_poly.pdbx_strand_id
1 'polypeptide(L)'
;MDRRQFLKFGGFVTVSVASGAGLSACGGSSAAAGSDLPPASGAWKFPQSVASGDPRADSIMLWTRAVPASADNVAAAAGSDSAIRLLVTAVDNSSSLGGAVALSGATVADVTLPLQVKYDNTVRHKLTGLSAGTTYYYQFVAGDSRSNVGHFKTAPAAEADVSQLQFAYMTCQDWSVNHWGAMSSIAGENLDFIVHLGDYIYETVGDSFQLGAVEARHDALALPDGTFKNGTSGAKYATTLADYRYLYKKYRTDSRLQALHERFAFIAIWDDHEFSDDAWQDAQTYDGSFNADGSDLHQSGRRRNANQAWFEYMPADVDFDTASTGFQNIKIYRDFQFGKLMQLVMTDERLYRADHVIPESSVNPATGQALGRLGSRYLVQQDLFNTVEAQKMAGATAIGLEPLATVSMLGTTQRQWWMDKMKAATATWKLWGNEVSLLRMGLNGVDAVATLLALNAVPTIAASIGSTAAAVGGNFPLASAIVAAATAGAAAAVA
;
A
#
# COMPACT_ATOMS: atom_id res chain seq x y z
N MET A 1 24.75 -13.18 12.74
CA MET A 1 24.28 -13.21 11.33
C MET A 1 24.94 -14.40 10.65
N ASP A 2 24.17 -15.33 10.09
CA ASP A 2 24.70 -16.49 9.37
C ASP A 2 25.35 -16.03 8.04
N ARG A 3 26.51 -16.59 7.67
CA ARG A 3 27.22 -16.32 6.40
C ARG A 3 26.30 -16.51 5.18
N ARG A 4 25.27 -17.36 5.28
CA ARG A 4 24.26 -17.56 4.24
C ARG A 4 23.27 -16.40 4.07
N GLN A 5 23.05 -15.56 5.09
CA GLN A 5 22.21 -14.36 4.94
C GLN A 5 22.98 -13.21 4.26
N PHE A 6 24.30 -13.13 4.46
CA PHE A 6 25.15 -12.12 3.81
C PHE A 6 25.19 -12.28 2.27
N LEU A 7 25.13 -13.52 1.77
CA LEU A 7 25.19 -13.83 0.33
C LEU A 7 23.83 -13.76 -0.40
N LYS A 8 22.72 -13.51 0.32
CA LYS A 8 21.37 -13.47 -0.27
C LYS A 8 20.96 -12.09 -0.80
N PHE A 9 21.71 -11.04 -0.48
CA PHE A 9 21.48 -9.73 -1.06
C PHE A 9 22.23 -9.65 -2.40
N GLY A 10 21.53 -9.96 -3.49
CA GLY A 10 21.98 -9.54 -4.82
C GLY A 10 22.27 -8.03 -4.79
N GLY A 11 23.32 -7.58 -5.48
CA GLY A 11 24.03 -6.30 -5.27
C GLY A 11 23.25 -4.97 -5.36
N PHE A 12 21.92 -4.98 -5.31
CA PHE A 12 21.06 -3.82 -5.15
C PHE A 12 20.81 -3.44 -3.68
N VAL A 13 20.48 -4.40 -2.81
CA VAL A 13 20.32 -4.13 -1.37
C VAL A 13 21.67 -4.26 -0.69
N THR A 14 22.07 -3.25 0.05
CA THR A 14 23.35 -3.24 0.78
C THR A 14 23.11 -3.28 2.27
N VAL A 15 24.05 -3.83 3.03
CA VAL A 15 23.96 -3.95 4.49
C VAL A 15 25.26 -3.48 5.14
N SER A 16 25.15 -2.66 6.18
CA SER A 16 26.30 -2.29 7.02
C SER A 16 25.93 -2.32 8.50
N VAL A 17 26.93 -2.20 9.36
CA VAL A 17 26.77 -2.13 10.82
C VAL A 17 27.20 -0.74 11.26
N ALA A 18 26.36 -0.06 12.05
CA ALA A 18 26.70 1.19 12.68
C ALA A 18 27.89 0.97 13.64
N SER A 19 28.95 1.75 13.47
CA SER A 19 30.06 1.79 14.39
C SER A 19 29.61 2.52 15.65
N GLY A 20 29.30 1.77 16.71
CA GLY A 20 29.08 2.36 18.03
C GLY A 20 30.30 3.16 18.47
N ALA A 21 30.10 4.31 19.12
CA ALA A 21 31.17 5.04 19.78
C ALA A 21 31.88 4.11 20.78
N GLY A 22 33.09 3.64 20.48
CA GLY A 22 33.91 2.96 21.50
C GLY A 22 34.85 1.82 21.09
N LEU A 23 34.97 1.42 19.82
CA LEU A 23 36.05 0.51 19.41
C LEU A 23 36.83 1.08 18.23
N SER A 24 37.85 1.88 18.53
CA SER A 24 39.01 1.97 17.64
C SER A 24 39.63 0.58 17.58
N ALA A 25 39.26 -0.20 16.56
CA ALA A 25 39.94 -1.44 16.24
C ALA A 25 41.38 -1.10 15.86
N CYS A 26 42.30 -1.36 16.79
CA CYS A 26 43.72 -1.43 16.48
C CYS A 26 43.95 -2.60 15.51
N GLY A 27 44.48 -2.31 14.32
CA GLY A 27 45.23 -3.27 13.51
C GLY A 27 44.43 -4.43 12.90
N GLY A 28 43.92 -4.20 11.69
CA GLY A 28 43.45 -5.27 10.82
C GLY A 28 42.80 -4.67 9.58
N SER A 29 43.56 -4.50 8.50
CA SER A 29 43.12 -4.03 7.20
C SER A 29 42.06 -4.96 6.61
N SER A 30 40.82 -4.75 7.02
CA SER A 30 39.62 -5.22 6.35
C SER A 30 38.96 -3.95 5.83
N ALA A 31 39.10 -3.69 4.53
CA ALA A 31 38.47 -2.55 3.89
C ALA A 31 36.99 -2.49 4.32
N ALA A 32 36.54 -1.32 4.78
CA ALA A 32 35.12 -1.05 4.96
C ALA A 32 34.40 -1.48 3.67
N ALA A 33 33.21 -2.07 3.80
CA ALA A 33 32.36 -2.45 2.67
C ALA A 33 31.94 -1.19 1.90
N GLY A 34 32.84 -0.69 1.06
CA GLY A 34 32.61 0.41 0.14
C GLY A 34 32.28 -0.14 -1.24
N SER A 35 31.49 0.61 -2.00
CA SER A 35 31.31 0.34 -3.42
C SER A 35 32.63 0.58 -4.17
N ASP A 36 32.99 -0.32 -5.09
CA ASP A 36 34.10 -0.12 -6.05
C ASP A 36 33.73 0.83 -7.20
N LEU A 37 32.51 1.37 -7.21
CA LEU A 37 32.06 2.31 -8.22
C LEU A 37 32.72 3.69 -8.03
N PRO A 38 32.92 4.46 -9.12
CA PRO A 38 33.48 5.80 -9.01
C PRO A 38 32.57 6.70 -8.16
N PRO A 39 33.12 7.54 -7.27
CA PRO A 39 32.30 8.46 -6.49
C PRO A 39 31.58 9.44 -7.42
N ALA A 40 30.32 9.73 -7.11
CA ALA A 40 29.56 10.79 -7.75
C ALA A 40 30.36 12.12 -7.67
N SER A 41 30.40 12.86 -8.76
CA SER A 41 31.09 14.15 -8.86
C SER A 41 30.17 15.23 -9.43
N GLY A 42 30.46 16.50 -9.12
CA GLY A 42 29.66 17.65 -9.55
C GLY A 42 28.34 17.79 -8.79
N ALA A 43 27.39 18.50 -9.40
CA ALA A 43 26.10 18.80 -8.79
C ALA A 43 25.07 17.67 -9.00
N TRP A 44 24.40 17.29 -7.91
CA TRP A 44 23.36 16.26 -7.87
C TRP A 44 22.10 16.79 -7.21
N LYS A 45 21.02 16.01 -7.27
CA LYS A 45 19.78 16.27 -6.54
C LYS A 45 19.10 14.97 -6.14
N PHE A 46 18.15 15.10 -5.21
CA PHE A 46 17.37 13.99 -4.64
C PHE A 46 15.87 14.28 -4.86
N PRO A 47 15.32 14.08 -6.07
CA PRO A 47 14.00 14.63 -6.44
C PRO A 47 12.83 14.01 -5.67
N GLN A 48 13.02 12.83 -5.11
CA GLN A 48 12.05 12.09 -4.29
C GLN A 48 12.43 12.09 -2.80
N SER A 49 13.38 12.96 -2.40
CA SER A 49 13.93 13.06 -1.07
C SER A 49 14.49 11.73 -0.52
N VAL A 50 14.39 11.53 0.79
CA VAL A 50 14.85 10.37 1.53
C VAL A 50 13.67 9.62 2.14
N ALA A 51 13.88 8.37 2.53
CA ALA A 51 12.92 7.63 3.34
C ALA A 51 13.59 6.60 4.24
N SER A 52 12.87 6.25 5.29
CA SER A 52 13.21 5.14 6.18
C SER A 52 12.02 4.21 6.34
N GLY A 53 12.27 2.95 6.68
CA GLY A 53 11.20 2.00 6.90
C GLY A 53 11.63 0.72 7.59
N ASP A 54 10.62 -0.04 7.98
CA ASP A 54 10.75 -1.27 8.74
C ASP A 54 11.66 -1.16 9.98
N PRO A 55 11.35 -0.26 10.94
CA PRO A 55 12.17 -0.07 12.12
C PRO A 55 12.21 -1.35 12.95
N ARG A 56 13.43 -1.79 13.27
CA ARG A 56 13.73 -2.89 14.19
C ARG A 56 14.46 -2.36 15.42
N ALA A 57 14.64 -3.21 16.42
CA ALA A 57 15.35 -2.84 17.64
C ALA A 57 16.80 -2.44 17.38
N ASP A 58 17.42 -2.98 16.35
CA ASP A 58 18.84 -2.77 16.04
C ASP A 58 19.09 -2.35 14.58
N SER A 59 18.04 -2.13 13.80
CA SER A 59 18.18 -1.90 12.36
C SER A 59 17.04 -1.09 11.74
N ILE A 60 17.33 -0.54 10.57
CA ILE A 60 16.41 0.24 9.75
C ILE A 60 16.73 0.02 8.26
N MET A 61 15.73 0.16 7.39
CA MET A 61 15.94 0.33 5.96
C MET A 61 16.00 1.82 5.61
N LEU A 62 17.05 2.26 4.91
CA LEU A 62 17.23 3.63 4.42
C LEU A 62 17.18 3.67 2.90
N TRP A 63 16.49 4.67 2.38
CA TRP A 63 16.21 4.80 0.95
C TRP A 63 16.45 6.23 0.47
N THR A 64 16.95 6.36 -0.76
CA THR A 64 16.87 7.60 -1.54
C THR A 64 16.95 7.28 -3.04
N ARG A 65 16.69 8.29 -3.87
CA ARG A 65 17.05 8.30 -5.28
C ARG A 65 17.88 9.55 -5.58
N ALA A 66 19.02 9.38 -6.24
CA ALA A 66 19.93 10.47 -6.59
C ALA A 66 20.13 10.56 -8.10
N VAL A 67 20.07 11.76 -8.66
CA VAL A 67 20.35 12.00 -10.09
C VAL A 67 21.22 13.25 -10.27
N PRO A 68 21.99 13.38 -11.36
CA PRO A 68 22.69 14.62 -11.68
C PRO A 68 21.72 15.81 -11.68
N ALA A 69 22.19 16.99 -11.27
CA ALA A 69 21.32 18.16 -11.10
C ALA A 69 20.58 18.57 -12.39
N SER A 70 21.18 18.31 -13.55
CA SER A 70 20.62 18.57 -14.88
C SER A 70 19.58 17.54 -15.36
N ALA A 71 19.46 16.40 -14.69
CA ALA A 71 18.48 15.38 -15.07
C ALA A 71 17.05 15.85 -14.75
N ASP A 72 16.05 15.33 -15.46
CA ASP A 72 14.66 15.54 -15.07
C ASP A 72 14.30 14.82 -13.76
N ASN A 73 13.34 15.35 -13.01
CA ASN A 73 12.97 14.81 -11.69
C ASN A 73 12.30 13.43 -11.77
N VAL A 74 11.61 13.12 -12.88
CA VAL A 74 10.79 11.91 -13.05
C VAL A 74 11.24 11.02 -14.21
N ALA A 75 12.09 11.50 -15.13
CA ALA A 75 12.67 10.67 -16.18
C ALA A 75 13.51 9.51 -15.64
N ALA A 76 13.72 8.49 -16.48
CA ALA A 76 14.62 7.39 -16.16
C ALA A 76 16.05 7.90 -15.91
N ALA A 77 16.74 7.29 -14.95
CA ALA A 77 18.15 7.51 -14.75
C ALA A 77 18.92 7.08 -16.01
N ALA A 78 19.94 7.86 -16.36
CA ALA A 78 20.82 7.61 -17.49
C ALA A 78 22.26 7.92 -17.08
N GLY A 79 23.21 7.52 -17.94
CA GLY A 79 24.64 7.70 -17.69
C GLY A 79 25.28 6.43 -17.14
N SER A 80 26.25 6.60 -16.23
CA SER A 80 27.04 5.51 -15.67
C SER A 80 26.77 5.35 -14.18
N ASP A 81 26.97 4.12 -13.70
CA ASP A 81 26.92 3.81 -12.27
C ASP A 81 27.91 4.68 -11.49
N SER A 82 27.56 5.02 -10.25
CA SER A 82 28.35 5.89 -9.37
C SER A 82 28.24 5.41 -7.92
N ALA A 83 28.99 6.01 -7.01
CA ALA A 83 28.84 5.79 -5.57
C ALA A 83 28.45 7.09 -4.85
N ILE A 84 27.57 6.96 -3.84
CA ILE A 84 27.16 8.06 -2.94
C ILE A 84 27.51 7.70 -1.50
N ARG A 85 27.50 8.67 -0.59
CA ARG A 85 27.71 8.42 0.84
C ARG A 85 26.41 8.53 1.63
N LEU A 86 26.26 7.70 2.65
CA LEU A 86 25.24 7.77 3.68
C LEU A 86 25.91 8.14 5.00
N LEU A 87 25.41 9.20 5.63
CA LEU A 87 25.83 9.65 6.96
C LEU A 87 24.67 9.45 7.93
N VAL A 88 24.95 8.91 9.12
CA VAL A 88 23.96 8.72 10.20
C VAL A 88 24.55 9.19 11.53
N THR A 89 23.76 9.90 12.33
CA THR A 89 24.14 10.34 13.68
C THR A 89 22.99 10.15 14.68
N ALA A 90 23.34 9.92 15.95
CA ALA A 90 22.39 9.97 17.07
C ALA A 90 22.29 11.37 17.69
N VAL A 91 23.11 12.34 17.23
CA VAL A 91 23.07 13.72 17.71
C VAL A 91 21.86 14.43 17.14
N ASP A 92 21.18 15.22 17.97
CA ASP A 92 19.94 15.90 17.59
C ASP A 92 20.17 16.89 16.44
N ASN A 93 19.51 16.63 15.31
CA ASN A 93 19.47 17.51 14.13
C ASN A 93 18.01 17.85 13.76
N SER A 94 17.08 17.84 14.73
CA SER A 94 15.64 18.12 14.55
C SER A 94 15.37 19.43 13.81
N SER A 95 16.15 20.48 14.09
CA SER A 95 16.03 21.80 13.44
C SER A 95 16.39 21.81 11.96
N SER A 96 17.08 20.77 11.46
CA SER A 96 17.50 20.63 10.06
C SER A 96 16.60 19.68 9.26
N LEU A 97 15.58 19.07 9.88
CA LEU A 97 14.66 18.13 9.23
C LEU A 97 14.02 18.72 7.97
N GLY A 98 14.06 17.95 6.88
CA GLY A 98 13.54 18.38 5.57
C GLY A 98 14.39 19.43 4.85
N GLY A 99 15.53 19.83 5.42
CA GLY A 99 16.50 20.72 4.78
C GLY A 99 17.79 20.00 4.39
N ALA A 100 18.56 20.59 3.47
CA ALA A 100 19.83 20.03 2.98
C ALA A 100 21.07 20.47 3.78
N VAL A 101 20.88 20.90 5.04
CA VAL A 101 21.97 21.32 5.93
C VAL A 101 22.80 20.10 6.33
N ALA A 102 24.13 20.26 6.44
CA ALA A 102 25.00 19.17 6.86
C ALA A 102 24.67 18.72 8.30
N LEU A 103 24.66 17.40 8.53
CA LEU A 103 24.50 16.84 9.87
C LEU A 103 25.62 17.35 10.80
N SER A 104 25.22 17.69 12.02
CA SER A 104 26.13 17.99 13.13
C SER A 104 26.34 16.76 14.02
N GLY A 105 27.48 16.73 14.71
CA GLY A 105 27.81 15.67 15.67
C GLY A 105 28.57 14.47 15.07
N ALA A 106 28.95 13.55 15.94
CA ALA A 106 29.67 12.35 15.54
C ALA A 106 28.77 11.40 14.74
N THR A 107 29.28 10.86 13.63
CA THR A 107 28.57 9.86 12.84
C THR A 107 28.69 8.48 13.48
N VAL A 108 27.56 7.78 13.56
CA VAL A 108 27.52 6.34 13.90
C VAL A 108 27.63 5.47 12.65
N ALA A 109 27.40 6.03 11.47
CA ALA A 109 27.66 5.37 10.19
C ALA A 109 28.08 6.39 9.13
N ASP A 110 29.04 5.99 8.31
CA ASP A 110 29.54 6.71 7.14
C ASP A 110 29.88 5.68 6.07
N VAL A 111 28.94 5.47 5.15
CA VAL A 111 28.95 4.30 4.27
C VAL A 111 28.93 4.73 2.82
N THR A 112 29.80 4.14 1.99
CA THR A 112 29.78 4.36 0.53
C THR A 112 28.87 3.33 -0.12
N LEU A 113 27.82 3.80 -0.81
CA LEU A 113 26.73 3.00 -1.35
C LEU A 113 26.71 3.07 -2.88
N PRO A 114 26.44 1.96 -3.57
CA PRO A 114 26.35 1.93 -5.01
C PRO A 114 25.07 2.61 -5.50
N LEU A 115 25.20 3.38 -6.58
CA LEU A 115 24.13 3.99 -7.34
C LEU A 115 24.16 3.39 -8.75
N GLN A 116 23.19 2.53 -9.04
CA GLN A 116 23.16 1.76 -10.29
C GLN A 116 22.01 2.22 -11.18
N VAL A 117 22.34 2.55 -12.44
CA VAL A 117 21.36 3.08 -13.40
C VAL A 117 20.26 2.06 -13.68
N LYS A 118 20.59 0.76 -13.69
CA LYS A 118 19.60 -0.32 -13.89
C LYS A 118 18.50 -0.36 -12.83
N TYR A 119 18.73 0.22 -11.64
CA TYR A 119 17.75 0.36 -10.55
C TYR A 119 17.29 1.81 -10.39
N ASP A 120 17.32 2.58 -11.48
CA ASP A 120 16.91 3.99 -11.55
C ASP A 120 17.66 4.91 -10.57
N ASN A 121 18.91 4.58 -10.25
CA ASN A 121 19.70 5.27 -9.24
C ASN A 121 18.99 5.39 -7.88
N THR A 122 18.23 4.36 -7.51
CA THR A 122 17.71 4.20 -6.15
C THR A 122 18.75 3.51 -5.27
N VAL A 123 18.69 3.81 -3.98
CA VAL A 123 19.49 3.17 -2.93
C VAL A 123 18.55 2.51 -1.94
N ARG A 124 18.89 1.28 -1.55
CA ARG A 124 18.26 0.55 -0.46
C ARG A 124 19.32 -0.03 0.44
N HIS A 125 19.42 0.53 1.64
CA HIS A 125 20.48 0.20 2.58
C HIS A 125 19.93 -0.20 3.95
N LYS A 126 20.19 -1.43 4.37
CA LYS A 126 19.92 -1.89 5.73
C LYS A 126 21.08 -1.50 6.63
N LEU A 127 20.83 -0.58 7.56
CA LEU A 127 21.79 -0.26 8.61
C LEU A 127 21.44 -1.08 9.85
N THR A 128 22.42 -1.80 10.41
CA THR A 128 22.27 -2.67 11.58
C THR A 128 23.16 -2.21 12.74
N GLY A 129 23.06 -2.83 13.93
CA GLY A 129 23.88 -2.48 15.09
C GLY A 129 23.50 -1.16 15.76
N LEU A 130 22.29 -0.66 15.50
CA LEU A 130 21.75 0.54 16.14
C LEU A 130 21.27 0.22 17.56
N SER A 131 21.17 1.25 18.40
CA SER A 131 20.54 1.14 19.72
C SER A 131 19.02 1.14 19.59
N ALA A 132 18.33 0.35 20.41
CA ALA A 132 16.88 0.26 20.41
C ALA A 132 16.20 1.52 20.96
N GLY A 133 14.98 1.80 20.51
CA GLY A 133 14.18 2.94 20.95
C GLY A 133 14.85 4.31 20.77
N THR A 134 15.79 4.42 19.84
CA THR A 134 16.69 5.57 19.68
C THR A 134 16.38 6.31 18.37
N THR A 135 16.30 7.64 18.45
CA THR A 135 16.15 8.50 17.27
C THR A 135 17.51 8.73 16.62
N TYR A 136 17.57 8.57 15.30
CA TYR A 136 18.73 8.84 14.48
C TYR A 136 18.38 9.77 13.33
N TYR A 137 19.33 10.63 12.96
CA TYR A 137 19.25 11.51 11.80
C TYR A 137 20.18 11.00 10.71
N TYR A 138 19.74 11.08 9.46
CA TYR A 138 20.50 10.57 8.33
C TYR A 138 20.42 11.49 7.11
N GLN A 139 21.45 11.42 6.28
CA GLN A 139 21.57 12.22 5.06
C GLN A 139 22.44 11.50 4.04
N PHE A 140 22.06 11.60 2.77
CA PHE A 140 22.86 11.13 1.65
C PHE A 140 23.67 12.27 1.02
N VAL A 141 24.86 11.95 0.51
CA VAL A 141 25.78 12.89 -0.14
C VAL A 141 26.20 12.33 -1.48
N ALA A 142 25.95 13.07 -2.56
CA ALA A 142 26.32 12.73 -3.93
C ALA A 142 27.03 13.91 -4.58
N GLY A 143 28.31 13.74 -4.93
CA GLY A 143 29.16 14.85 -5.37
C GLY A 143 29.16 15.99 -4.36
N ASP A 144 28.78 17.18 -4.81
CA ASP A 144 28.75 18.40 -4.01
C ASP A 144 27.41 18.63 -3.29
N SER A 145 26.46 17.68 -3.42
CA SER A 145 25.07 17.87 -3.01
C SER A 145 24.65 16.93 -1.88
N ARG A 146 23.74 17.42 -1.04
CA ARG A 146 23.18 16.71 0.10
C ARG A 146 21.69 16.51 -0.07
N SER A 147 21.18 15.37 0.37
CA SER A 147 19.74 15.16 0.49
C SER A 147 19.18 16.02 1.63
N ASN A 148 17.85 16.10 1.69
CA ASN A 148 17.19 16.53 2.92
C ASN A 148 17.62 15.62 4.09
N VAL A 149 17.66 16.19 5.29
CA VAL A 149 17.85 15.43 6.53
C VAL A 149 16.55 14.69 6.83
N GLY A 150 16.64 13.37 6.92
CA GLY A 150 15.59 12.54 7.46
C GLY A 150 15.91 12.08 8.89
N HIS A 151 14.91 11.62 9.62
CA HIS A 151 15.11 10.87 10.85
C HIS A 151 14.22 9.63 10.91
N PHE A 152 14.57 8.74 11.82
CA PHE A 152 13.79 7.57 12.18
C PHE A 152 14.02 7.23 13.66
N LYS A 153 13.13 6.44 14.24
CA LYS A 153 13.28 5.86 15.57
C LYS A 153 13.34 4.34 15.44
N THR A 154 14.37 3.71 15.99
CA THR A 154 14.43 2.25 16.07
C THR A 154 13.32 1.73 16.97
N ALA A 155 12.83 0.51 16.71
CA ALA A 155 11.84 -0.10 17.59
C ALA A 155 12.42 -0.29 19.00
N PRO A 156 11.60 -0.31 20.05
CA PRO A 156 12.04 -0.73 21.37
C PRO A 156 12.59 -2.16 21.35
N ALA A 157 13.51 -2.49 22.27
CA ALA A 157 13.98 -3.86 22.44
C ALA A 157 12.80 -4.79 22.76
N ALA A 158 12.85 -6.06 22.32
CA ALA A 158 11.72 -6.99 22.41
C ALA A 158 11.11 -7.12 23.84
N GLU A 159 11.95 -7.08 24.86
CA GLU A 159 11.53 -7.22 26.27
C GLU A 159 11.30 -5.87 26.99
N ALA A 160 11.38 -4.74 26.27
CA ALA A 160 11.18 -3.43 26.86
C ALA A 160 9.72 -3.23 27.30
N ASP A 161 9.55 -2.67 28.49
CA ASP A 161 8.25 -2.22 28.98
C ASP A 161 7.94 -0.84 28.40
N VAL A 162 7.19 -0.84 27.29
CA VAL A 162 6.81 0.37 26.56
C VAL A 162 5.45 0.85 27.07
N SER A 163 5.38 2.08 27.60
CA SER A 163 4.14 2.63 28.16
C SER A 163 3.18 3.18 27.10
N GLN A 164 3.70 3.61 25.95
CA GLN A 164 2.92 4.22 24.88
C GLN A 164 3.63 4.05 23.52
N LEU A 165 2.84 3.86 22.47
CA LEU A 165 3.24 4.00 21.07
C LEU A 165 2.22 4.89 20.36
N GLN A 166 2.68 5.75 19.45
CA GLN A 166 1.83 6.57 18.60
C GLN A 166 2.18 6.31 17.14
N PHE A 167 1.21 5.94 16.32
CA PHE A 167 1.40 5.76 14.89
C PHE A 167 0.17 6.22 14.13
N ALA A 168 0.36 6.57 12.86
CA ALA A 168 -0.74 6.79 11.92
C ALA A 168 -0.78 5.61 10.93
N TYR A 169 -1.96 5.33 10.39
CA TYR A 169 -2.09 4.49 9.19
C TYR A 169 -2.64 5.30 8.03
N MET A 170 -2.24 4.94 6.82
CA MET A 170 -2.64 5.59 5.57
C MET A 170 -2.87 4.54 4.48
N THR A 171 -3.74 4.86 3.54
CA THR A 171 -4.03 4.07 2.34
C THR A 171 -4.63 4.98 1.26
N CYS A 172 -4.74 4.49 0.03
CA CYS A 172 -5.50 5.10 -1.07
C CYS A 172 -5.16 6.59 -1.30
N GLN A 173 -3.95 6.85 -1.79
CA GLN A 173 -3.48 8.19 -2.07
C GLN A 173 -3.42 8.46 -3.59
N ASP A 174 -4.51 8.27 -4.32
CA ASP A 174 -4.54 8.57 -5.77
C ASP A 174 -4.07 10.01 -6.03
N TRP A 175 -3.24 10.18 -7.06
CA TRP A 175 -2.73 11.47 -7.53
C TRP A 175 -3.76 12.18 -8.41
N SER A 176 -4.60 11.41 -9.10
CA SER A 176 -5.54 11.91 -10.09
C SER A 176 -6.82 12.46 -9.46
N VAL A 177 -7.04 12.20 -8.17
CA VAL A 177 -8.18 12.70 -7.40
C VAL A 177 -7.75 13.03 -5.98
N ASN A 178 -8.58 13.77 -5.25
CA ASN A 178 -8.41 14.08 -3.83
C ASN A 178 -7.41 15.21 -3.51
N HIS A 179 -7.41 15.62 -2.25
CA HIS A 179 -6.53 16.65 -1.70
C HIS A 179 -5.70 16.02 -0.57
N TRP A 180 -4.38 15.95 -0.71
CA TRP A 180 -3.53 15.32 0.32
C TRP A 180 -3.22 16.27 1.50
N GLY A 181 -4.18 17.14 1.85
CA GLY A 181 -4.05 18.10 2.96
C GLY A 181 -3.77 17.41 4.30
N ALA A 182 -4.38 16.24 4.53
CA ALA A 182 -4.16 15.43 5.74
C ALA A 182 -2.68 15.07 5.96
N MET A 183 -1.90 14.87 4.90
CA MET A 183 -0.46 14.59 5.02
C MET A 183 0.31 15.77 5.66
N SER A 184 -0.15 17.01 5.46
CA SER A 184 0.46 18.17 6.12
C SER A 184 0.19 18.17 7.63
N SER A 185 -1.01 17.72 8.04
CA SER A 185 -1.34 17.56 9.46
C SER A 185 -0.50 16.45 10.10
N ILE A 186 -0.39 15.29 9.44
CA ILE A 186 0.41 14.14 9.93
C ILE A 186 1.88 14.54 10.10
N ALA A 187 2.44 15.37 9.21
CA ALA A 187 3.83 15.83 9.31
C ALA A 187 4.12 16.65 10.60
N GLY A 188 3.09 17.20 11.25
CA GLY A 188 3.19 17.91 12.52
C GLY A 188 3.02 17.04 13.77
N GLU A 189 2.70 15.75 13.61
CA GLU A 189 2.48 14.83 14.73
C GLU A 189 3.79 14.28 15.31
N ASN A 190 3.72 13.77 16.53
CA ASN A 190 4.83 13.02 17.16
C ASN A 190 4.52 11.52 17.11
N LEU A 191 4.93 10.87 16.02
CA LEU A 191 4.68 9.45 15.75
C LEU A 191 5.98 8.64 15.83
N ASP A 192 5.88 7.40 16.31
CA ASP A 192 6.98 6.43 16.28
C ASP A 192 7.21 5.87 14.86
N PHE A 193 6.13 5.71 14.08
CA PHE A 193 6.16 5.21 12.69
C PHE A 193 4.82 5.49 11.98
N ILE A 194 4.78 5.24 10.66
CA ILE A 194 3.56 5.23 9.84
C ILE A 194 3.36 3.82 9.27
N VAL A 195 2.11 3.35 9.24
CA VAL A 195 1.70 2.14 8.53
C VAL A 195 1.03 2.52 7.21
N HIS A 196 1.50 2.01 6.08
CA HIS A 196 0.83 2.21 4.79
C HIS A 196 0.19 0.90 4.34
N LEU A 197 -1.13 0.90 4.14
CA LEU A 197 -1.93 -0.32 3.93
C LEU A 197 -2.21 -0.66 2.46
N GLY A 198 -1.66 0.10 1.52
CA GLY A 198 -1.77 -0.18 0.09
C GLY A 198 -2.20 1.04 -0.70
N ASP A 199 -2.26 0.90 -2.02
CA ASP A 199 -2.61 1.98 -2.95
C ASP A 199 -1.71 3.22 -2.77
N TYR A 200 -0.41 2.98 -2.62
CA TYR A 200 0.62 4.02 -2.60
C TYR A 200 0.70 4.73 -3.96
N ILE A 201 0.47 3.97 -5.03
CA ILE A 201 0.28 4.47 -6.39
C ILE A 201 -1.04 3.94 -6.96
N TYR A 202 -1.54 4.60 -8.00
CA TYR A 202 -2.59 4.06 -8.88
C TYR A 202 -2.00 3.86 -10.27
N GLU A 203 -2.15 2.65 -10.81
CA GLU A 203 -1.63 2.25 -12.12
C GLU A 203 -2.39 2.86 -13.30
N THR A 204 -3.59 3.38 -13.07
CA THR A 204 -4.49 3.94 -14.09
C THR A 204 -4.43 5.46 -14.15
N VAL A 205 -4.65 5.99 -15.35
CA VAL A 205 -4.75 7.44 -15.61
C VAL A 205 -5.97 7.74 -16.47
N GLY A 206 -6.77 8.71 -16.03
CA GLY A 206 -7.99 9.13 -16.73
C GLY A 206 -9.14 8.13 -16.63
N ASP A 207 -9.16 7.29 -15.58
CA ASP A 207 -10.26 6.36 -15.35
C ASP A 207 -11.55 7.07 -14.90
N SER A 208 -12.67 6.39 -15.10
CA SER A 208 -14.01 6.83 -14.69
C SER A 208 -14.20 6.98 -13.19
N PHE A 209 -13.40 6.31 -12.34
CA PHE A 209 -13.44 6.55 -10.90
C PHE A 209 -12.56 7.73 -10.48
N GLN A 210 -11.63 8.16 -11.36
CA GLN A 210 -10.75 9.30 -11.14
C GLN A 210 -11.47 10.62 -11.47
N LEU A 211 -12.72 10.72 -11.03
CA LEU A 211 -13.56 11.90 -11.15
C LEU A 211 -13.51 12.66 -9.83
N GLY A 212 -13.01 13.90 -9.87
CA GLY A 212 -12.96 14.73 -8.69
C GLY A 212 -12.16 16.00 -8.90
N ALA A 213 -12.17 16.87 -7.90
CA ALA A 213 -11.21 17.95 -7.83
C ALA A 213 -9.82 17.38 -7.52
N VAL A 214 -8.82 17.90 -8.22
CA VAL A 214 -7.40 17.60 -8.01
C VAL A 214 -6.68 18.91 -7.71
N GLU A 215 -5.71 18.88 -6.80
CA GLU A 215 -4.93 20.06 -6.47
C GLU A 215 -4.03 20.47 -7.64
N ALA A 216 -3.82 21.77 -7.86
CA ALA A 216 -2.97 22.25 -8.97
C ALA A 216 -1.51 21.77 -8.92
N ARG A 217 -1.06 21.25 -7.76
CA ARG A 217 0.27 20.64 -7.59
C ARG A 217 0.34 19.20 -8.12
N HIS A 218 -0.80 18.58 -8.39
CA HIS A 218 -0.94 17.27 -9.01
C HIS A 218 -1.33 17.45 -10.47
N ASP A 219 -0.33 17.69 -11.30
CA ASP A 219 -0.49 17.78 -12.75
C ASP A 219 -0.86 16.42 -13.36
N ALA A 220 -1.44 16.45 -14.55
CA ALA A 220 -1.88 15.24 -15.22
C ALA A 220 -0.73 14.23 -15.39
N LEU A 221 -1.02 12.97 -15.03
CA LEU A 221 -0.09 11.86 -15.22
C LEU A 221 0.03 11.51 -16.70
N ALA A 222 1.26 11.17 -17.11
CA ALA A 222 1.59 10.75 -18.47
C ALA A 222 2.49 9.51 -18.40
N LEU A 223 1.87 8.33 -18.48
CA LEU A 223 2.58 7.06 -18.51
C LEU A 223 3.48 6.99 -19.76
N PRO A 224 4.79 6.69 -19.61
CA PRO A 224 5.73 6.57 -20.72
C PRO A 224 5.27 5.62 -21.84
N ASP A 225 4.81 4.43 -21.48
CA ASP A 225 4.45 3.34 -22.39
C ASP A 225 2.98 2.90 -22.25
N GLY A 226 2.21 3.55 -21.38
CA GLY A 226 0.90 3.08 -20.91
C GLY A 226 -0.08 2.65 -22.01
N THR A 227 -0.85 1.61 -21.70
CA THR A 227 -1.79 0.95 -22.62
C THR A 227 -3.20 1.48 -22.43
N PHE A 228 -3.94 1.75 -23.51
CA PHE A 228 -5.35 2.16 -23.43
C PHE A 228 -6.22 1.02 -22.94
N LYS A 229 -7.15 1.30 -22.00
CA LYS A 229 -8.12 0.31 -21.50
C LYS A 229 -9.09 -0.16 -22.59
N ASN A 230 -9.45 0.72 -23.53
CA ASN A 230 -10.35 0.39 -24.63
C ASN A 230 -9.93 1.14 -25.91
N GLY A 231 -9.60 0.38 -26.96
CA GLY A 231 -9.26 0.94 -28.26
C GLY A 231 -7.96 1.76 -28.25
N THR A 232 -8.04 3.02 -28.69
CA THR A 232 -6.87 3.89 -28.94
C THR A 232 -6.96 5.27 -28.27
N SER A 233 -7.91 5.46 -27.35
CA SER A 233 -8.15 6.74 -26.68
C SER A 233 -8.76 6.54 -25.28
N GLY A 234 -8.68 7.56 -24.43
CA GLY A 234 -9.26 7.55 -23.09
C GLY A 234 -8.29 7.04 -22.01
N ALA A 235 -8.83 6.32 -21.02
CA ALA A 235 -8.09 5.84 -19.87
C ALA A 235 -6.94 4.90 -20.27
N LYS A 236 -5.81 5.00 -19.57
CA LYS A 236 -4.66 4.10 -19.73
C LYS A 236 -4.28 3.43 -18.42
N TYR A 237 -3.53 2.32 -18.51
CA TYR A 237 -2.91 1.66 -17.35
C TYR A 237 -1.41 1.39 -17.59
N ALA A 238 -0.64 1.39 -16.49
CA ALA A 238 0.78 1.08 -16.47
C ALA A 238 1.04 -0.37 -16.88
N THR A 239 1.94 -0.59 -17.82
CA THR A 239 2.24 -1.92 -18.38
C THR A 239 3.72 -2.29 -18.22
N THR A 240 4.62 -1.31 -18.38
CA THR A 240 6.06 -1.53 -18.35
C THR A 240 6.67 -1.17 -16.99
N LEU A 241 7.89 -1.64 -16.73
CA LEU A 241 8.65 -1.18 -15.55
C LEU A 241 8.85 0.35 -15.57
N ALA A 242 9.00 0.95 -16.75
CA ALA A 242 9.13 2.41 -16.88
C ALA A 242 7.85 3.14 -16.41
N ASP A 243 6.66 2.59 -16.71
CA ASP A 243 5.40 3.14 -16.22
C ASP A 243 5.29 3.10 -14.69
N TYR A 244 5.55 1.94 -14.06
CA TYR A 244 5.47 1.83 -12.61
C TYR A 244 6.53 2.71 -11.90
N ARG A 245 7.76 2.76 -12.43
CA ARG A 245 8.80 3.68 -11.92
C ARG A 245 8.38 5.14 -12.04
N TYR A 246 7.74 5.51 -13.15
CA TYR A 246 7.22 6.86 -13.35
C TYR A 246 6.21 7.22 -12.26
N LEU A 247 5.25 6.34 -11.96
CA LEU A 247 4.23 6.57 -10.93
C LEU A 247 4.86 6.80 -9.55
N TYR A 248 5.77 5.92 -9.10
CA TYR A 248 6.47 6.13 -7.82
C TYR A 248 7.26 7.43 -7.78
N LYS A 249 7.96 7.78 -8.86
CA LYS A 249 8.70 9.04 -8.94
C LYS A 249 7.77 10.24 -8.86
N LYS A 250 6.64 10.18 -9.55
CA LYS A 250 5.67 11.27 -9.66
C LYS A 250 4.96 11.51 -8.33
N TYR A 251 4.41 10.47 -7.70
CA TYR A 251 3.75 10.57 -6.40
C TYR A 251 4.70 11.17 -5.35
N ARG A 252 5.96 10.72 -5.34
CA ARG A 252 6.98 11.22 -4.41
C ARG A 252 7.58 12.57 -4.79
N THR A 253 7.05 13.27 -5.79
CA THR A 253 7.36 14.70 -6.00
C THR A 253 6.51 15.61 -5.11
N ASP A 254 5.42 15.13 -4.51
CA ASP A 254 4.64 15.93 -3.57
C ASP A 254 5.45 16.16 -2.28
N SER A 255 5.69 17.43 -1.96
CA SER A 255 6.52 17.81 -0.81
C SER A 255 5.93 17.38 0.54
N ARG A 256 4.61 17.13 0.63
CA ARG A 256 3.97 16.64 1.86
C ARG A 256 4.30 15.17 2.07
N LEU A 257 4.27 14.36 1.00
CA LEU A 257 4.67 12.96 1.06
C LEU A 257 6.16 12.81 1.34
N GLN A 258 7.00 13.69 0.77
CA GLN A 258 8.42 13.78 1.13
C GLN A 258 8.61 14.11 2.62
N ALA A 259 7.88 15.10 3.14
CA ALA A 259 7.95 15.48 4.55
C ALA A 259 7.58 14.33 5.50
N LEU A 260 6.61 13.48 5.14
CA LEU A 260 6.31 12.29 5.94
C LEU A 260 7.45 11.28 5.93
N HIS A 261 8.03 10.98 4.77
CA HIS A 261 9.16 10.05 4.64
C HIS A 261 10.45 10.55 5.30
N GLU A 262 10.64 11.87 5.38
CA GLU A 262 11.73 12.50 6.12
C GLU A 262 11.55 12.39 7.63
N ARG A 263 10.32 12.25 8.13
CA ARG A 263 10.00 12.34 9.56
C ARG A 263 9.71 10.99 10.21
N PHE A 264 9.18 10.03 9.47
CA PHE A 264 8.70 8.78 10.05
C PHE A 264 9.20 7.58 9.26
N ALA A 265 9.51 6.51 9.98
CA ALA A 265 9.74 5.23 9.35
C ALA A 265 8.41 4.64 8.87
N PHE A 266 8.37 4.17 7.62
CA PHE A 266 7.20 3.53 7.03
C PHE A 266 7.24 2.01 7.21
N ILE A 267 6.15 1.43 7.66
CA ILE A 267 5.84 0.00 7.57
C ILE A 267 4.78 -0.14 6.49
N ALA A 268 5.22 -0.44 5.27
CA ALA A 268 4.35 -0.46 4.10
C ALA A 268 4.06 -1.88 3.59
N ILE A 269 2.81 -2.08 3.18
CA ILE A 269 2.37 -3.15 2.28
C ILE A 269 1.79 -2.51 1.00
N TRP A 270 1.51 -3.30 -0.04
CA TRP A 270 0.72 -2.88 -1.19
C TRP A 270 -0.76 -3.23 -1.01
N ASP A 271 -1.62 -2.78 -1.91
CA ASP A 271 -2.88 -3.45 -2.23
C ASP A 271 -2.92 -3.78 -3.75
N ASP A 272 -4.06 -3.62 -4.42
CA ASP A 272 -4.21 -3.98 -5.84
C ASP A 272 -3.55 -2.95 -6.75
N HIS A 273 -3.70 -1.66 -6.47
CA HIS A 273 -3.29 -0.59 -7.39
C HIS A 273 -1.76 -0.44 -7.57
N GLU A 274 -0.96 -1.11 -6.76
CA GLU A 274 0.46 -1.32 -7.06
C GLU A 274 0.71 -2.18 -8.32
N PHE A 275 -0.29 -2.94 -8.77
CA PHE A 275 -0.25 -3.75 -9.98
C PHE A 275 -1.46 -3.49 -10.89
N SER A 276 -2.65 -3.85 -10.44
CA SER A 276 -3.90 -3.79 -11.18
C SER A 276 -5.07 -3.87 -10.20
N ASP A 277 -6.05 -2.97 -10.35
CA ASP A 277 -7.33 -2.91 -9.65
C ASP A 277 -7.93 -4.31 -9.48
N ASP A 278 -8.38 -4.62 -8.26
CA ASP A 278 -8.99 -5.89 -7.85
C ASP A 278 -8.21 -7.18 -8.21
N ALA A 279 -6.93 -7.08 -8.52
CA ALA A 279 -6.15 -8.24 -8.96
C ALA A 279 -6.09 -9.34 -7.88
N TRP A 280 -6.08 -10.58 -8.34
CA TRP A 280 -5.62 -11.72 -7.59
C TRP A 280 -4.39 -12.30 -8.29
N GLN A 281 -3.31 -12.51 -7.54
CA GLN A 281 -2.04 -12.99 -8.09
C GLN A 281 -1.50 -12.04 -9.18
N ASP A 282 -1.46 -12.50 -10.43
CA ASP A 282 -1.07 -11.74 -11.62
C ASP A 282 -2.22 -11.58 -12.63
N ALA A 283 -3.47 -11.86 -12.25
CA ALA A 283 -4.64 -11.65 -13.09
C ALA A 283 -5.05 -10.16 -13.13
N GLN A 284 -5.40 -9.66 -14.32
CA GLN A 284 -6.00 -8.33 -14.50
C GLN A 284 -7.53 -8.41 -14.67
N THR A 285 -8.25 -7.34 -14.34
CA THR A 285 -9.73 -7.28 -14.35
C THR A 285 -10.31 -6.19 -15.27
N TYR A 286 -9.47 -5.41 -15.98
CA TYR A 286 -9.86 -4.11 -16.55
C TYR A 286 -10.76 -4.05 -17.77
N ASP A 287 -10.61 -4.98 -18.69
CA ASP A 287 -11.15 -4.88 -20.05
C ASP A 287 -12.15 -6.01 -20.34
N GLY A 288 -12.50 -6.80 -19.32
CA GLY A 288 -13.26 -8.03 -19.51
C GLY A 288 -12.55 -9.00 -20.46
N SER A 289 -11.22 -8.90 -20.60
CA SER A 289 -10.44 -9.88 -21.34
C SER A 289 -10.28 -11.13 -20.50
N PHE A 290 -10.79 -12.22 -21.05
CA PHE A 290 -10.67 -13.55 -20.49
C PHE A 290 -9.88 -14.42 -21.46
N ASN A 291 -9.18 -15.41 -20.92
CA ASN A 291 -8.67 -16.50 -21.73
C ASN A 291 -9.84 -17.21 -22.44
N ALA A 292 -9.54 -18.00 -23.46
CA ALA A 292 -10.57 -18.72 -24.22
C ALA A 292 -11.41 -19.69 -23.37
N ASP A 293 -10.92 -20.06 -22.18
CA ASP A 293 -11.62 -20.89 -21.20
C ASP A 293 -12.46 -20.09 -20.18
N GLY A 294 -12.50 -18.76 -20.30
CA GLY A 294 -13.25 -17.86 -19.44
C GLY A 294 -12.53 -17.44 -18.15
N SER A 295 -11.29 -17.87 -17.94
CA SER A 295 -10.46 -17.41 -16.81
C SER A 295 -9.90 -16.00 -17.04
N ASP A 296 -9.59 -15.27 -15.97
CA ASP A 296 -8.97 -13.95 -16.07
C ASP A 296 -7.61 -14.01 -16.77
N LEU A 297 -7.26 -12.92 -17.45
CA LEU A 297 -5.97 -12.82 -18.14
C LEU A 297 -4.83 -12.65 -17.14
N HIS A 298 -3.91 -13.61 -17.10
CA HIS A 298 -2.70 -13.56 -16.28
C HIS A 298 -1.56 -12.81 -16.98
N GLN A 299 -0.99 -11.81 -16.30
CA GLN A 299 0.06 -10.92 -16.80
C GLN A 299 1.33 -10.98 -15.91
N SER A 300 1.86 -12.18 -15.69
CA SER A 300 3.08 -12.44 -14.90
C SER A 300 4.23 -11.45 -15.17
N GLY A 301 4.48 -11.10 -16.44
CA GLY A 301 5.51 -10.12 -16.80
C GLY A 301 5.26 -8.72 -16.26
N ARG A 302 4.02 -8.22 -16.38
CA ARG A 302 3.59 -6.94 -15.82
C ARG A 302 3.61 -6.98 -14.29
N ARG A 303 3.16 -8.07 -13.66
CA ARG A 303 3.22 -8.23 -12.20
C ARG A 303 4.67 -8.17 -11.70
N ARG A 304 5.63 -8.78 -12.41
CA ARG A 304 7.05 -8.64 -12.06
C ARG A 304 7.57 -7.21 -12.22
N ASN A 305 7.13 -6.48 -13.25
CA ASN A 305 7.48 -5.06 -13.41
C ASN A 305 6.97 -4.22 -12.23
N ALA A 306 5.71 -4.43 -11.82
CA ALA A 306 5.11 -3.81 -10.64
C ALA A 306 5.88 -4.15 -9.35
N ASN A 307 6.13 -5.44 -9.10
CA ASN A 307 6.88 -5.92 -7.94
C ASN A 307 8.28 -5.30 -7.88
N GLN A 308 8.98 -5.21 -9.02
CA GLN A 308 10.31 -4.61 -9.09
C GLN A 308 10.26 -3.11 -8.77
N ALA A 309 9.28 -2.37 -9.32
CA ALA A 309 9.13 -0.95 -9.01
C ALA A 309 8.80 -0.73 -7.53
N TRP A 310 7.89 -1.51 -6.94
CA TRP A 310 7.61 -1.43 -5.50
C TRP A 310 8.88 -1.70 -4.69
N PHE A 311 9.61 -2.76 -5.03
CA PHE A 311 10.87 -3.10 -4.37
C PHE A 311 11.91 -2.00 -4.49
N GLU A 312 12.01 -1.32 -5.63
CA GLU A 312 12.98 -0.24 -5.82
C GLU A 312 12.64 1.06 -5.08
N TYR A 313 11.35 1.36 -4.88
CA TYR A 313 10.91 2.66 -4.35
C TYR A 313 10.38 2.62 -2.91
N MET A 314 10.08 1.45 -2.35
CA MET A 314 9.61 1.33 -0.97
C MET A 314 10.74 0.97 0.01
N PRO A 315 10.83 1.65 1.17
CA PRO A 315 11.86 1.42 2.18
C PRO A 315 11.57 0.18 3.06
N ALA A 316 11.28 -0.96 2.43
CA ALA A 316 10.92 -2.20 3.11
C ALA A 316 12.07 -3.23 3.14
N ASP A 317 12.31 -3.86 4.27
CA ASP A 317 13.27 -4.95 4.43
C ASP A 317 12.62 -6.28 4.03
N VAL A 318 12.58 -6.55 2.72
CA VAL A 318 11.89 -7.68 2.10
C VAL A 318 12.79 -8.48 1.17
N ASP A 319 12.41 -9.73 0.93
CA ASP A 319 13.10 -10.62 0.00
C ASP A 319 12.57 -10.42 -1.44
N PHE A 320 13.46 -10.24 -2.41
CA PHE A 320 13.14 -10.15 -3.84
C PHE A 320 14.10 -11.03 -4.66
N ASP A 321 13.55 -11.92 -5.46
CA ASP A 321 14.29 -12.80 -6.36
C ASP A 321 14.27 -12.25 -7.79
N THR A 322 15.33 -11.53 -8.17
CA THR A 322 15.50 -11.00 -9.52
C THR A 322 15.60 -12.09 -10.60
N ALA A 323 15.96 -13.32 -10.24
CA ALA A 323 16.17 -14.41 -11.18
C ALA A 323 14.88 -15.23 -11.42
N SER A 324 13.87 -15.08 -10.56
CA SER A 324 12.61 -15.79 -10.71
C SER A 324 11.86 -15.37 -11.98
N THR A 325 11.41 -16.35 -12.74
CA THR A 325 10.55 -16.17 -13.92
C THR A 325 9.06 -16.16 -13.56
N GLY A 326 8.70 -16.47 -12.30
CA GLY A 326 7.33 -16.43 -11.79
C GLY A 326 6.97 -15.08 -11.19
N PHE A 327 5.67 -14.82 -10.99
CA PHE A 327 5.20 -13.54 -10.42
C PHE A 327 5.34 -13.46 -8.89
N GLN A 328 5.46 -14.59 -8.18
CA GLN A 328 5.73 -14.63 -6.73
C GLN A 328 7.23 -14.46 -6.43
N ASN A 329 7.86 -13.45 -7.05
CA ASN A 329 9.29 -13.19 -6.95
C ASN A 329 9.65 -12.20 -5.82
N ILE A 330 8.70 -11.89 -4.95
CA ILE A 330 8.88 -11.02 -3.79
C ILE A 330 8.02 -11.55 -2.64
N LYS A 331 8.47 -11.33 -1.40
CA LYS A 331 7.71 -11.66 -0.19
C LYS A 331 7.65 -10.45 0.72
N ILE A 332 6.48 -9.81 0.80
CA ILE A 332 6.33 -8.55 1.55
C ILE A 332 5.62 -8.71 2.90
N TYR A 333 4.89 -9.80 3.16
CA TYR A 333 4.33 -10.04 4.50
C TYR A 333 5.45 -10.26 5.53
N ARG A 334 5.30 -9.63 6.69
CA ARG A 334 6.32 -9.59 7.76
C ARG A 334 5.72 -9.05 9.05
N ASP A 335 6.39 -9.31 10.18
CA ASP A 335 5.92 -8.91 11.50
C ASP A 335 6.90 -7.98 12.21
N PHE A 336 6.43 -7.20 13.18
CA PHE A 336 7.17 -6.22 13.96
C PHE A 336 6.79 -6.32 15.43
N GLN A 337 7.78 -6.18 16.31
CA GLN A 337 7.59 -6.18 17.75
C GLN A 337 8.10 -4.87 18.33
N PHE A 338 7.27 -4.21 19.13
CA PHE A 338 7.58 -2.97 19.82
C PHE A 338 7.49 -3.19 21.32
N GLY A 339 8.58 -3.72 21.88
CA GLY A 339 8.64 -4.19 23.26
C GLY A 339 7.57 -5.23 23.57
N LYS A 340 7.11 -5.23 24.81
CA LYS A 340 5.98 -6.07 25.25
C LYS A 340 4.62 -5.46 24.92
N LEU A 341 4.57 -4.24 24.38
CA LEU A 341 3.30 -3.53 24.17
C LEU A 341 2.58 -3.99 22.91
N MET A 342 3.27 -4.10 21.78
CA MET A 342 2.62 -4.36 20.49
C MET A 342 3.37 -5.36 19.63
N GLN A 343 2.65 -6.35 19.13
CA GLN A 343 3.01 -7.16 17.97
C GLN A 343 2.16 -6.71 16.78
N LEU A 344 2.79 -6.24 15.70
CA LEU A 344 2.14 -5.92 14.43
C LEU A 344 2.48 -7.01 13.41
N VAL A 345 1.47 -7.64 12.81
CA VAL A 345 1.64 -8.66 11.77
C VAL A 345 1.03 -8.11 10.47
N MET A 346 1.88 -7.82 9.48
CA MET A 346 1.47 -7.32 8.16
C MET A 346 1.31 -8.49 7.20
N THR A 347 0.15 -8.59 6.57
CA THR A 347 -0.15 -9.59 5.53
C THR A 347 -0.13 -8.98 4.14
N ASP A 348 0.16 -9.81 3.14
CA ASP A 348 -0.09 -9.59 1.71
C ASP A 348 -1.38 -10.32 1.31
N GLU A 349 -2.38 -9.57 0.87
CA GLU A 349 -3.70 -10.07 0.48
C GLU A 349 -3.94 -10.02 -1.04
N ARG A 350 -2.88 -9.85 -1.84
CA ARG A 350 -2.99 -9.78 -3.31
C ARG A 350 -2.17 -10.84 -4.03
N LEU A 351 -0.94 -11.11 -3.60
CA LEU A 351 -0.05 -12.02 -4.34
C LEU A 351 -0.40 -13.50 -4.17
N TYR A 352 -1.08 -13.85 -3.08
CA TYR A 352 -1.39 -15.24 -2.70
C TYR A 352 -2.89 -15.53 -2.62
N ARG A 353 -3.74 -14.53 -2.86
CA ARG A 353 -5.19 -14.73 -2.83
C ARG A 353 -5.65 -15.59 -4.00
N ALA A 354 -6.70 -16.37 -3.77
CA ALA A 354 -7.50 -16.89 -4.86
C ALA A 354 -8.35 -15.76 -5.48
N ASP A 355 -8.91 -16.04 -6.65
CA ASP A 355 -10.00 -15.24 -7.20
C ASP A 355 -11.17 -15.15 -6.19
N HIS A 356 -12.01 -14.13 -6.37
CA HIS A 356 -13.26 -13.96 -5.66
C HIS A 356 -14.08 -15.26 -5.67
N VAL A 357 -14.78 -15.54 -4.56
CA VAL A 357 -15.63 -16.74 -4.47
C VAL A 357 -16.60 -16.79 -5.64
N ILE A 358 -17.21 -15.65 -5.97
CA ILE A 358 -17.95 -15.44 -7.21
C ILE A 358 -17.04 -14.63 -8.17
N PRO A 359 -16.50 -15.23 -9.25
CA PRO A 359 -15.65 -14.52 -10.20
C PRO A 359 -16.38 -13.34 -10.83
N GLU A 360 -15.69 -12.21 -11.03
CA GLU A 360 -16.26 -11.02 -11.69
C GLU A 360 -16.72 -11.30 -13.11
N SER A 361 -16.01 -12.20 -13.79
CA SER A 361 -16.27 -12.69 -15.14
C SER A 361 -17.56 -13.51 -15.28
N SER A 362 -18.15 -13.95 -14.16
CA SER A 362 -19.35 -14.78 -14.17
C SER A 362 -20.49 -14.08 -14.92
N VAL A 363 -21.10 -14.78 -15.88
CA VAL A 363 -22.18 -14.21 -16.69
C VAL A 363 -23.46 -14.09 -15.85
N ASN A 364 -23.99 -12.88 -15.76
CA ASN A 364 -25.30 -12.60 -15.22
C ASN A 364 -26.38 -13.15 -16.17
N PRO A 365 -27.19 -14.15 -15.75
CA PRO A 365 -28.17 -14.78 -16.63
C PRO A 365 -29.30 -13.84 -17.05
N ALA A 366 -29.54 -12.74 -16.33
CA ALA A 366 -30.59 -11.78 -16.66
C ALA A 366 -30.16 -10.76 -17.73
N THR A 367 -28.86 -10.45 -17.82
CA THR A 367 -28.34 -9.40 -18.73
C THR A 367 -27.42 -9.96 -19.81
N GLY A 368 -26.90 -11.17 -19.64
CA GLY A 368 -25.86 -11.75 -20.50
C GLY A 368 -24.49 -11.08 -20.38
N GLN A 369 -24.31 -10.17 -19.41
CA GLN A 369 -23.06 -9.45 -19.15
C GLN A 369 -22.36 -10.02 -17.91
N ALA A 370 -21.07 -9.72 -17.72
CA ALA A 370 -20.36 -10.09 -16.50
C ALA A 370 -21.02 -9.49 -15.24
N LEU A 371 -20.97 -10.21 -14.11
CA LEU A 371 -21.47 -9.74 -12.81
C LEU A 371 -20.70 -8.51 -12.32
N GLY A 372 -19.39 -8.48 -12.59
CA GLY A 372 -18.45 -7.45 -12.13
C GLY A 372 -18.39 -7.32 -10.60
N ARG A 373 -17.60 -6.36 -10.13
CA ARG A 373 -17.41 -6.06 -8.70
C ARG A 373 -18.66 -6.02 -7.82
N LEU A 374 -19.80 -5.55 -8.34
CA LEU A 374 -21.05 -5.50 -7.56
C LEU A 374 -21.59 -6.90 -7.25
N GLY A 375 -21.66 -7.78 -8.25
CA GLY A 375 -22.18 -9.15 -8.05
C GLY A 375 -21.18 -10.11 -7.42
N SER A 376 -19.91 -9.73 -7.38
CA SER A 376 -18.80 -10.58 -6.92
C SER A 376 -18.24 -10.22 -5.54
N ARG A 377 -18.36 -8.96 -5.12
CA ARG A 377 -17.78 -8.46 -3.86
C ARG A 377 -18.76 -7.66 -3.00
N TYR A 378 -19.47 -6.68 -3.56
CA TYR A 378 -20.22 -5.71 -2.75
C TYR A 378 -21.64 -6.16 -2.39
N LEU A 379 -22.37 -6.76 -3.34
CA LEU A 379 -23.78 -7.11 -3.21
C LEU A 379 -24.01 -8.60 -3.55
N VAL A 380 -23.18 -9.46 -2.97
CA VAL A 380 -23.28 -10.91 -3.16
C VAL A 380 -24.38 -11.47 -2.27
N GLN A 381 -25.30 -12.26 -2.84
CA GLN A 381 -26.27 -12.99 -2.03
C GLN A 381 -25.55 -14.02 -1.14
N GLN A 382 -25.81 -13.96 0.16
CA GLN A 382 -25.09 -14.78 1.14
C GLN A 382 -25.23 -16.28 0.87
N ASP A 383 -26.42 -16.76 0.51
CA ASP A 383 -26.64 -18.19 0.23
C ASP A 383 -25.90 -18.65 -1.03
N LEU A 384 -25.84 -17.81 -2.05
CA LEU A 384 -25.05 -18.06 -3.25
C LEU A 384 -23.56 -18.13 -2.91
N PHE A 385 -23.04 -17.14 -2.18
CA PHE A 385 -21.65 -17.09 -1.73
C PHE A 385 -21.29 -18.37 -0.97
N ASN A 386 -22.04 -18.72 0.07
CA ASN A 386 -21.79 -19.89 0.91
C ASN A 386 -21.81 -21.20 0.09
N THR A 387 -22.77 -21.31 -0.84
CA THR A 387 -22.89 -22.49 -1.69
C THR A 387 -21.69 -22.64 -2.61
N VAL A 388 -21.27 -21.56 -3.28
CA VAL A 388 -20.14 -21.59 -4.21
C VAL A 388 -18.82 -21.77 -3.45
N GLU A 389 -18.65 -21.15 -2.29
CA GLU A 389 -17.48 -21.35 -1.43
C GLU A 389 -17.33 -22.83 -1.04
N ALA A 390 -18.41 -23.44 -0.54
CA ALA A 390 -18.42 -24.86 -0.17
C ALA A 390 -18.10 -25.77 -1.36
N GLN A 391 -18.64 -25.46 -2.55
CA GLN A 391 -18.34 -26.19 -3.78
C GLN A 391 -16.88 -26.05 -4.20
N LYS A 392 -16.31 -24.83 -4.16
CA LYS A 392 -14.89 -24.58 -4.46
C LYS A 392 -13.99 -25.37 -3.50
N MET A 393 -14.28 -25.34 -2.20
CA MET A 393 -13.53 -26.10 -1.19
C MET A 393 -13.61 -27.62 -1.37
N ALA A 394 -14.81 -28.13 -1.68
CA ALA A 394 -14.99 -29.55 -1.97
C ALA A 394 -14.26 -29.96 -3.26
N GLY A 395 -14.30 -29.11 -4.30
CA GLY A 395 -13.56 -29.28 -5.54
C GLY A 395 -12.05 -29.32 -5.33
N ALA A 396 -11.50 -28.38 -4.54
CA ALA A 396 -10.09 -28.36 -4.15
C ALA A 396 -9.68 -29.67 -3.48
N THR A 397 -10.49 -30.16 -2.54
CA THR A 397 -10.26 -31.44 -1.85
C THR A 397 -10.27 -32.61 -2.83
N ALA A 398 -11.21 -32.63 -3.78
CA ALA A 398 -11.34 -33.70 -4.77
C ALA A 398 -10.13 -33.83 -5.71
N ILE A 399 -9.39 -32.74 -5.95
CA ILE A 399 -8.14 -32.72 -6.74
C ILE A 399 -6.87 -32.78 -5.87
N GLY A 400 -7.00 -33.06 -4.57
CA GLY A 400 -5.87 -33.24 -3.66
C GLY A 400 -5.24 -31.95 -3.15
N LEU A 401 -5.90 -30.80 -3.31
CA LEU A 401 -5.48 -29.53 -2.71
C LEU A 401 -6.06 -29.37 -1.30
N GLU A 402 -5.45 -28.46 -0.53
CA GLU A 402 -6.00 -28.01 0.74
C GLU A 402 -7.36 -27.30 0.51
N PRO A 403 -8.40 -27.53 1.33
CA PRO A 403 -9.74 -27.04 1.05
C PRO A 403 -9.84 -25.53 0.78
N LEU A 404 -9.07 -24.71 1.50
CA LEU A 404 -9.10 -23.25 1.34
C LEU A 404 -8.25 -22.73 0.16
N ALA A 405 -7.53 -23.59 -0.56
CA ALA A 405 -6.60 -23.16 -1.62
C ALA A 405 -7.26 -22.29 -2.72
N THR A 406 -8.56 -22.51 -2.98
CA THR A 406 -9.32 -21.83 -4.04
C THR A 406 -10.21 -20.69 -3.52
N VAL A 407 -10.15 -20.37 -2.23
CA VAL A 407 -10.97 -19.31 -1.59
C VAL A 407 -10.18 -18.46 -0.58
N SER A 408 -8.89 -18.76 -0.37
CA SER A 408 -8.06 -18.08 0.63
C SER A 408 -7.59 -16.71 0.15
N MET A 409 -7.58 -15.72 1.04
CA MET A 409 -6.93 -14.42 0.80
C MET A 409 -5.40 -14.50 0.98
N LEU A 410 -4.93 -15.24 1.98
CA LEU A 410 -3.49 -15.29 2.32
C LEU A 410 -2.74 -16.46 1.64
N GLY A 411 -3.42 -17.33 0.90
CA GLY A 411 -2.90 -18.65 0.56
C GLY A 411 -2.53 -19.51 1.80
N THR A 412 -2.05 -20.73 1.60
CA THR A 412 -1.81 -21.69 2.69
C THR A 412 -0.62 -21.29 3.58
N THR A 413 0.53 -20.95 2.99
CA THR A 413 1.78 -20.72 3.72
C THR A 413 1.72 -19.48 4.59
N GLN A 414 1.27 -18.34 4.05
CA GLN A 414 1.18 -17.11 4.82
C GLN A 414 0.04 -17.16 5.84
N ARG A 415 -1.09 -17.83 5.55
CA ARG A 415 -2.14 -18.05 6.56
C ARG A 415 -1.59 -18.80 7.78
N GLN A 416 -0.86 -19.89 7.56
CA GLN A 416 -0.25 -20.65 8.66
C GLN A 416 0.78 -19.79 9.42
N TRP A 417 1.65 -19.08 8.70
CA TRP A 417 2.61 -18.15 9.30
C TRP A 417 1.93 -17.08 10.16
N TRP A 418 0.85 -16.46 9.67
CA TRP A 418 0.08 -15.46 10.39
C TRP A 418 -0.53 -16.06 11.67
N MET A 419 -1.13 -17.25 11.57
CA MET A 419 -1.68 -17.96 12.74
C MET A 419 -0.59 -18.23 13.78
N ASP A 420 0.59 -18.68 13.35
CA ASP A 420 1.70 -18.98 14.25
C ASP A 420 2.22 -17.71 14.93
N LYS A 421 2.35 -16.60 14.19
CA LYS A 421 2.75 -15.29 14.73
C LYS A 421 1.75 -14.77 15.75
N MET A 422 0.46 -14.80 15.42
CA MET A 422 -0.60 -14.33 16.32
C MET A 422 -0.70 -15.19 17.58
N LYS A 423 -0.51 -16.51 17.48
CA LYS A 423 -0.49 -17.42 18.64
C LYS A 423 0.75 -17.23 19.51
N ALA A 424 1.92 -17.09 18.91
CA ALA A 424 3.19 -16.96 19.63
C ALA A 424 3.38 -15.58 20.29
N ALA A 425 2.72 -14.53 19.78
CA ALA A 425 2.84 -13.19 20.32
C ALA A 425 2.42 -13.11 21.79
N THR A 426 3.33 -12.61 22.63
CA THR A 426 3.11 -12.35 24.07
C THR A 426 2.83 -10.88 24.37
N ALA A 427 2.89 -10.02 23.34
CA ALA A 427 2.62 -8.60 23.47
C ALA A 427 1.18 -8.33 23.95
N THR A 428 1.00 -7.22 24.66
CA THR A 428 -0.30 -6.76 25.16
C THR A 428 -1.31 -6.59 24.02
N TRP A 429 -0.89 -5.96 22.93
CA TRP A 429 -1.69 -5.77 21.73
C TRP A 429 -1.15 -6.59 20.57
N LYS A 430 -2.06 -7.25 19.85
CA LYS A 430 -1.77 -7.98 18.59
C LYS A 430 -2.55 -7.29 17.48
N LEU A 431 -1.85 -6.58 16.61
CA LEU A 431 -2.43 -5.87 15.49
C LEU A 431 -2.21 -6.67 14.21
N TRP A 432 -3.26 -6.77 13.40
CA TRP A 432 -3.19 -7.29 12.06
C TRP A 432 -3.30 -6.12 11.09
N GLY A 433 -2.20 -5.82 10.39
CA GLY A 433 -2.22 -4.89 9.28
C GLY A 433 -2.54 -5.64 7.99
N ASN A 434 -3.62 -5.25 7.33
CA ASN A 434 -4.09 -5.80 6.06
C ASN A 434 -4.66 -4.69 5.18
N GLU A 435 -4.88 -5.06 3.93
CA GLU A 435 -5.32 -4.21 2.84
C GLU A 435 -6.85 -4.04 2.82
N VAL A 436 -7.61 -5.09 3.17
CA VAL A 436 -9.06 -5.11 2.97
C VAL A 436 -9.86 -5.12 4.28
N SER A 437 -11.09 -4.58 4.23
CA SER A 437 -11.99 -4.57 5.38
C SER A 437 -12.36 -6.00 5.84
N LEU A 438 -12.14 -6.27 7.13
CA LEU A 438 -12.66 -7.46 7.81
C LEU A 438 -14.09 -7.28 8.32
N LEU A 439 -14.63 -6.06 8.26
CA LEU A 439 -15.99 -5.80 8.73
C LEU A 439 -17.00 -6.45 7.80
N ARG A 440 -17.90 -7.24 8.39
CA ARG A 440 -19.04 -7.78 7.67
C ARG A 440 -20.00 -6.64 7.33
N MET A 441 -20.02 -6.25 6.06
CA MET A 441 -20.97 -5.29 5.51
C MET A 441 -22.13 -6.08 4.90
N GLY A 442 -23.33 -5.95 5.44
CA GLY A 442 -24.50 -6.67 4.96
C GLY A 442 -25.76 -5.84 5.11
N LEU A 443 -26.68 -6.02 4.16
CA LEU A 443 -28.02 -5.45 4.20
C LEU A 443 -29.04 -6.57 4.03
N ASN A 444 -30.13 -6.51 4.79
CA ASN A 444 -31.25 -7.42 4.56
C ASN A 444 -31.96 -6.98 3.27
N GLY A 445 -31.85 -7.79 2.22
CA GLY A 445 -32.47 -7.49 0.93
C GLY A 445 -33.99 -7.37 1.00
N VAL A 446 -34.65 -8.13 1.89
CA VAL A 446 -36.10 -8.04 2.12
C VAL A 446 -36.44 -6.69 2.73
N ASP A 447 -35.71 -6.27 3.77
CA ASP A 447 -35.92 -4.97 4.40
C ASP A 447 -35.58 -3.82 3.45
N ALA A 448 -34.53 -3.96 2.63
CA ALA A 448 -34.15 -2.95 1.63
C ALA A 448 -35.22 -2.78 0.55
N VAL A 449 -35.74 -3.88 0.00
CA VAL A 449 -36.85 -3.85 -0.98
C VAL A 449 -38.13 -3.34 -0.34
N ALA A 450 -38.48 -3.81 0.87
CA ALA A 450 -39.62 -3.32 1.62
C ALA A 450 -39.51 -1.82 1.91
N THR A 451 -38.31 -1.34 2.25
CA THR A 451 -38.03 0.09 2.47
C THR A 451 -38.13 0.89 1.18
N LEU A 452 -37.59 0.40 0.05
CA LEU A 452 -37.72 1.07 -1.25
C LEU A 452 -39.19 1.13 -1.71
N LEU A 453 -39.96 0.06 -1.51
CA LEU A 453 -41.40 0.03 -1.75
C LEU A 453 -42.15 1.00 -0.83
N ALA A 454 -41.82 1.02 0.46
CA ALA A 454 -42.39 1.95 1.43
C ALA A 454 -42.06 3.41 1.09
N LEU A 455 -40.83 3.72 0.67
CA LEU A 455 -40.41 5.04 0.23
C LEU A 455 -41.14 5.50 -1.04
N ASN A 456 -41.44 4.60 -1.97
CA ASN A 456 -42.35 4.89 -3.09
C ASN A 456 -43.81 5.05 -2.64
N ALA A 457 -44.23 4.39 -1.56
CA ALA A 457 -45.52 4.60 -0.94
C ALA A 457 -45.60 5.95 -0.21
N VAL A 458 -44.49 6.54 0.26
CA VAL A 458 -44.49 7.83 0.99
C VAL A 458 -45.09 8.97 0.17
N PRO A 459 -44.70 9.25 -1.10
CA PRO A 459 -45.38 10.24 -1.94
C PRO A 459 -46.85 9.94 -2.16
N THR A 460 -47.21 8.66 -2.30
CA THR A 460 -48.59 8.22 -2.52
C THR A 460 -49.45 8.45 -1.27
N ILE A 461 -48.92 8.10 -0.09
CA ILE A 461 -49.55 8.33 1.22
C ILE A 461 -49.66 9.82 1.48
N ALA A 462 -48.60 10.61 1.24
CA ALA A 462 -48.63 12.05 1.39
C ALA A 462 -49.68 12.72 0.48
N ALA A 463 -49.77 12.29 -0.79
CA ALA A 463 -50.78 12.76 -1.73
C ALA A 463 -52.20 12.37 -1.28
N SER A 464 -52.37 11.14 -0.78
CA SER A 464 -53.64 10.63 -0.27
C SER A 464 -54.07 11.42 0.97
N ILE A 465 -53.17 11.65 1.93
CA ILE A 465 -53.41 12.49 3.10
C ILE A 465 -53.76 13.92 2.69
N GLY A 466 -53.04 14.51 1.73
CA GLY A 466 -53.36 15.85 1.22
C GLY A 466 -54.75 15.93 0.59
N SER A 467 -55.12 14.92 -0.20
CA SER A 467 -56.46 14.85 -0.82
C SER A 467 -57.58 14.65 0.21
N THR A 468 -57.38 13.75 1.19
CA THR A 468 -58.33 13.49 2.27
C THR A 468 -58.42 14.68 3.22
N ALA A 469 -57.30 15.38 3.49
CA ALA A 469 -57.29 16.60 4.30
C ALA A 469 -58.19 17.68 3.69
N ALA A 470 -58.18 17.87 2.37
CA ALA A 470 -59.11 18.78 1.71
C ALA A 470 -60.58 18.38 1.94
N ALA A 471 -60.89 17.08 1.93
CA ALA A 471 -62.24 16.56 2.17
C ALA A 471 -62.69 16.70 3.64
N VAL A 472 -61.76 16.70 4.61
CA VAL A 472 -62.05 16.90 6.04
C VAL A 472 -61.75 18.32 6.55
N GLY A 473 -61.83 19.32 5.67
CA GLY A 473 -61.71 20.73 6.05
C GLY A 473 -60.30 21.16 6.47
N GLY A 474 -59.26 20.50 5.96
CA GLY A 474 -57.86 20.79 6.22
C GLY A 474 -57.27 20.10 7.47
N ASN A 475 -58.01 19.20 8.12
CA ASN A 475 -57.54 18.51 9.32
C ASN A 475 -56.59 17.34 8.96
N PHE A 476 -55.30 17.63 8.86
CA PHE A 476 -54.26 16.65 8.50
C PHE A 476 -54.11 15.46 9.47
N PRO A 477 -54.19 15.63 10.81
CA PRO A 477 -54.22 14.50 11.72
C PRO A 477 -55.40 13.54 11.48
N LEU A 478 -56.61 14.07 11.28
CA LEU A 478 -57.80 13.27 10.96
C LEU A 478 -57.64 12.56 9.61
N ALA A 479 -57.20 13.28 8.58
CA ALA A 479 -56.94 12.71 7.26
C ALA A 479 -55.88 11.59 7.29
N SER A 480 -54.83 11.75 8.08
CA SER A 480 -53.80 10.72 8.28
C SER A 480 -54.37 9.46 8.92
N ALA A 481 -55.24 9.59 9.91
CA ALA A 481 -55.91 8.47 10.56
C ALA A 481 -56.87 7.73 9.60
N ILE A 482 -57.63 8.47 8.78
CA ILE A 482 -58.53 7.90 7.78
C ILE A 482 -57.75 7.14 6.70
N VAL A 483 -56.69 7.75 6.15
CA VAL A 483 -55.83 7.10 5.14
C VAL A 483 -55.15 5.86 5.73
N ALA A 484 -54.69 5.90 6.98
CA ALA A 484 -54.12 4.73 7.65
C ALA A 484 -55.14 3.60 7.83
N ALA A 485 -56.37 3.90 8.27
CA ALA A 485 -57.44 2.92 8.42
C ALA A 485 -57.86 2.32 7.07
N ALA A 486 -57.99 3.13 6.03
CA ALA A 486 -58.30 2.67 4.67
C ALA A 486 -57.18 1.79 4.09
N THR A 487 -55.91 2.17 4.31
CA THR A 487 -54.75 1.38 3.89
C THR A 487 -54.67 0.05 4.65
N ALA A 488 -55.16 -0.01 5.89
CA ALA A 488 -55.31 -1.23 6.67
C ALA A 488 -56.57 -2.06 6.30
N GLY A 489 -57.33 -1.67 5.27
CA GLY A 489 -58.46 -2.43 4.73
C GLY A 489 -59.84 -2.02 5.24
N ALA A 490 -59.96 -0.91 5.99
CA ALA A 490 -61.28 -0.39 6.37
C ALA A 490 -62.01 0.20 5.17
N ALA A 491 -63.33 0.00 5.10
CA ALA A 491 -64.16 0.65 4.08
C ALA A 491 -64.18 2.18 4.29
N ALA A 492 -64.05 2.95 3.21
CA ALA A 492 -63.97 4.41 3.25
C ALA A 492 -65.23 5.13 3.81
N ALA A 493 -66.32 4.41 4.04
CA ALA A 493 -67.52 4.92 4.71
C ALA A 493 -67.48 4.71 6.24
N VAL A 494 -66.52 3.93 6.73
CA VAL A 494 -66.33 3.56 8.15
C VAL A 494 -65.09 4.23 8.74
N ALA A 495 -64.03 4.35 7.94
CA ALA A 495 -62.88 5.22 8.22
C ALA A 495 -63.27 6.68 7.96
#